data_AF-A0A1A9MGL5-F1
#
_entry.id   AF-A0A1A9MGL5-F1
#
_cell.length_a   1.000
_cell.length_b   1.000
_cell.length_c   1.000
_cell.angle_alpha   90.00
_cell.angle_beta   90.00
_cell.angle_gamma   90.00
#
_symmetry.space_group_name_H-M   'P 1'
#
loop_
_entity.id
_entity.type
_entity.pdbx_description
1 polymer ?
#
loop_
_entity_poly.entity_id
_entity_poly.type
_entity_poly.pdbx_seq_one_letter_code
_entity_poly.pdbx_strand_id
1 'polypeptide(L)'
;MVDRSPLPARYRAALPATVDGMRAWAQGDPTLPPVGHVVDLLLAGDAAMLAAVERSAARVPSSQVAGWVSAWRASTRFKSGTERYCSRVRSIMDGAATPLRDALSGAYAASCRKPQELASLLRPDTAYWAVIEAYEDTADEAAPPPDHDPLARAALQAIDAGDDDAVRDAAWALAYRAEPAAWASLRALHARISDRKEADQLAMAFFRTRDPQLHALAWSACARMPRQHPMCESGPAPHDTDEHAATPPAVSAADLAAMRQTLAGLGFHRVAGLADARFEAADATSVLAASGYIHGFDAETGQFPNAHDSLLRTLAPLVQPALDGAVFEEQAPDQESGPYRLVAYLDGKRYHMLARNLDDWYDIDAVLRLLNAMLADRARAERFASLHTNDQIAWVVGAPQSALQAAFKAGVLQPGDAGGAEQQGKAFEHAVMQELKQ
;
A
#
# COMPACT_ATOMS: atom_id res chain seq x y z
N MET A 1 -17.49 -12.92 -21.23
CA MET A 1 -18.83 -12.82 -21.89
C MET A 1 -19.42 -11.45 -21.53
N VAL A 2 -20.20 -10.83 -22.42
CA VAL A 2 -20.73 -9.46 -22.24
C VAL A 2 -22.25 -9.51 -22.26
N ASP A 3 -22.89 -8.93 -21.25
CA ASP A 3 -24.35 -8.76 -21.18
C ASP A 3 -24.73 -7.31 -20.89
N ARG A 4 -25.95 -6.90 -21.26
CA ARG A 4 -26.47 -5.59 -20.87
C ARG A 4 -26.94 -5.67 -19.43
N SER A 5 -26.28 -4.94 -18.55
CA SER A 5 -26.66 -4.88 -17.14
C SER A 5 -26.27 -3.50 -16.59
N PRO A 6 -27.18 -2.80 -15.89
CA PRO A 6 -26.82 -1.57 -15.21
C PRO A 6 -25.83 -1.85 -14.06
N LEU A 7 -25.14 -0.81 -13.61
CA LEU A 7 -24.36 -0.85 -12.39
C LEU A 7 -25.29 -1.18 -11.20
N PRO A 8 -24.94 -2.15 -10.34
CA PRO A 8 -25.75 -2.48 -9.18
C PRO A 8 -25.99 -1.27 -8.26
N ALA A 9 -27.19 -1.16 -7.71
CA ALA A 9 -27.59 -0.03 -6.87
C ALA A 9 -26.69 0.16 -5.64
N ARG A 10 -26.07 -0.92 -5.13
CA ARG A 10 -25.18 -0.88 -3.96
C ARG A 10 -23.96 0.02 -4.14
N TYR A 11 -23.49 0.25 -5.38
CA TYR A 11 -22.40 1.21 -5.65
C TYR A 11 -22.78 2.67 -5.38
N ARG A 12 -24.07 2.95 -5.19
CA ARG A 12 -24.60 4.27 -4.80
C ARG A 12 -25.19 4.26 -3.39
N ALA A 13 -25.13 3.12 -2.68
CA ALA A 13 -25.63 3.03 -1.32
C ALA A 13 -24.82 3.91 -0.38
N ALA A 14 -25.45 4.33 0.71
CA ALA A 14 -24.76 5.11 1.75
C ALA A 14 -23.72 4.23 2.46
N LEU A 15 -22.58 4.83 2.81
CA LEU A 15 -21.61 4.17 3.67
C LEU A 15 -22.15 4.04 5.11
N PRO A 16 -21.69 3.04 5.87
CA PRO A 16 -22.13 2.84 7.23
C PRO A 16 -21.68 3.95 8.18
N ALA A 17 -22.60 4.38 9.05
CA ALA A 17 -22.38 5.38 10.09
C ALA A 17 -22.46 4.79 11.52
N THR A 18 -22.39 3.46 11.64
CA THR A 18 -22.41 2.73 12.92
C THR A 18 -21.34 1.65 12.93
N VAL A 19 -20.91 1.21 14.11
CA VAL A 19 -19.94 0.13 14.28
C VAL A 19 -20.45 -1.19 13.67
N ASP A 20 -21.72 -1.53 13.93
CA ASP A 20 -22.31 -2.76 13.37
C ASP A 20 -22.42 -2.70 11.85
N GLY A 21 -22.75 -1.52 11.30
CA GLY A 21 -22.77 -1.33 9.85
C GLY A 21 -21.36 -1.42 9.24
N MET A 22 -20.34 -0.89 9.90
CA MET A 22 -18.94 -1.06 9.46
C MET A 22 -18.49 -2.52 9.52
N ARG A 23 -18.93 -3.28 10.53
CA ARG A 23 -18.66 -4.73 10.61
C ARG A 23 -19.31 -5.49 9.47
N ALA A 24 -20.60 -5.23 9.19
CA ALA A 24 -21.31 -5.84 8.06
C ALA A 24 -20.65 -5.47 6.72
N TRP A 25 -20.22 -4.22 6.57
CA TRP A 25 -19.49 -3.75 5.39
C TRP A 25 -18.15 -4.47 5.20
N ALA A 26 -17.35 -4.58 6.25
CA ALA A 26 -16.08 -5.30 6.23
C ALA A 26 -16.26 -6.80 5.90
N GLN A 27 -17.42 -7.37 6.25
CA GLN A 27 -17.81 -8.75 5.92
C GLN A 27 -18.43 -8.91 4.53
N GLY A 28 -18.50 -7.84 3.72
CA GLY A 28 -18.99 -7.90 2.35
C GLY A 28 -20.51 -7.91 2.20
N ASP A 29 -21.25 -7.24 3.10
CA ASP A 29 -22.71 -7.10 2.97
C ASP A 29 -23.10 -6.65 1.54
N PRO A 30 -23.91 -7.46 0.81
CA PRO A 30 -24.21 -7.21 -0.59
C PRO A 30 -25.09 -5.98 -0.83
N THR A 31 -25.66 -5.39 0.21
CA THR A 31 -26.45 -4.15 0.14
C THR A 31 -25.58 -2.89 0.21
N LEU A 32 -24.32 -3.02 0.62
CA LEU A 32 -23.36 -1.93 0.75
C LEU A 32 -22.38 -1.89 -0.43
N PRO A 33 -21.70 -0.75 -0.68
CA PRO A 33 -20.65 -0.70 -1.69
C PRO A 33 -19.49 -1.63 -1.30
N PRO A 34 -18.84 -2.35 -2.24
CA PRO A 34 -17.70 -3.21 -1.90
C PRO A 34 -16.56 -2.45 -1.20
N VAL A 35 -15.92 -3.08 -0.21
CA VAL A 35 -14.85 -2.46 0.61
C VAL A 35 -13.71 -1.94 -0.26
N GLY A 36 -13.15 -2.81 -1.11
CA GLY A 36 -12.07 -2.44 -2.03
C GLY A 36 -12.45 -1.26 -2.91
N HIS A 37 -13.66 -1.24 -3.48
CA HIS A 37 -14.13 -0.14 -4.32
C HIS A 37 -14.10 1.22 -3.60
N VAL A 38 -14.57 1.27 -2.36
CA VAL A 38 -14.61 2.49 -1.56
C VAL A 38 -13.21 2.94 -1.16
N VAL A 39 -12.41 2.00 -0.63
CA VAL A 39 -11.06 2.30 -0.14
C VAL A 39 -10.15 2.74 -1.28
N ASP A 40 -10.16 2.03 -2.41
CA ASP A 40 -9.28 2.36 -3.53
C ASP A 40 -9.66 3.72 -4.17
N LEU A 41 -10.95 4.01 -4.31
CA LEU A 41 -11.39 5.32 -4.81
C LEU A 41 -11.07 6.45 -3.83
N LEU A 42 -11.21 6.21 -2.53
CA LEU A 42 -10.81 7.17 -1.50
C LEU A 42 -9.31 7.47 -1.63
N LEU A 43 -8.45 6.45 -1.68
CA LEU A 43 -6.98 6.57 -1.76
C LEU A 43 -6.47 7.06 -3.13
N ALA A 44 -7.26 6.89 -4.20
CA ALA A 44 -7.06 7.56 -5.48
C ALA A 44 -7.43 9.06 -5.44
N GLY A 45 -8.00 9.54 -4.32
CA GLY A 45 -8.45 10.91 -4.17
C GLY A 45 -9.71 11.20 -4.99
N ASP A 46 -10.67 10.29 -5.06
CA ASP A 46 -11.97 10.55 -5.67
C ASP A 46 -12.82 11.51 -4.82
N ALA A 47 -13.43 12.52 -5.45
CA ALA A 47 -14.16 13.58 -4.72
C ALA A 47 -15.50 13.07 -4.20
N ALA A 48 -16.20 12.27 -5.01
CA ALA A 48 -17.51 11.78 -4.66
C ALA A 48 -17.41 10.76 -3.52
N MET A 49 -16.37 9.93 -3.53
CA MET A 49 -16.08 8.98 -2.46
C MET A 49 -15.68 9.70 -1.17
N LEU A 50 -14.76 10.67 -1.22
CA LEU A 50 -14.41 11.47 -0.03
C LEU A 50 -15.66 12.14 0.59
N ALA A 51 -16.50 12.74 -0.23
CA ALA A 51 -17.76 13.33 0.23
C ALA A 51 -18.75 12.28 0.79
N ALA A 52 -18.71 11.04 0.30
CA ALA A 52 -19.52 9.95 0.86
C ALA A 52 -19.02 9.53 2.25
N VAL A 53 -17.71 9.44 2.45
CA VAL A 53 -17.08 9.15 3.75
C VAL A 53 -17.39 10.27 4.74
N GLU A 54 -17.28 11.53 4.32
CA GLU A 54 -17.64 12.71 5.13
C GLU A 54 -19.11 12.68 5.58
N ARG A 55 -20.06 12.42 4.67
CA ARG A 55 -21.47 12.25 5.02
C ARG A 55 -21.70 11.09 5.99
N SER A 56 -20.89 10.04 5.92
CA SER A 56 -20.97 8.92 6.85
C SER A 56 -20.47 9.33 8.24
N ALA A 57 -19.29 9.94 8.30
CA ALA A 57 -18.66 10.43 9.52
C ALA A 57 -19.57 11.41 10.30
N ALA A 58 -20.25 12.31 9.59
CA ALA A 58 -21.17 13.28 10.17
C ALA A 58 -22.41 12.68 10.85
N ARG A 59 -22.71 11.40 10.59
CA ARG A 59 -23.86 10.69 11.17
C ARG A 59 -23.46 9.69 12.26
N VAL A 60 -22.17 9.55 12.57
CA VAL A 60 -21.70 8.59 13.57
C VAL A 60 -22.11 9.06 14.97
N PRO A 61 -22.85 8.24 15.75
CA PRO A 61 -23.15 8.57 17.14
C PRO A 61 -21.85 8.75 17.94
N SER A 62 -21.79 9.75 18.82
CA SER A 62 -20.57 10.05 19.61
C SER A 62 -20.02 8.83 20.36
N SER A 63 -20.89 8.02 20.93
CA SER A 63 -20.55 6.76 21.62
C SER A 63 -19.91 5.69 20.71
N GLN A 64 -19.99 5.83 19.39
CA GLN A 64 -19.53 4.87 18.39
C GLN A 64 -18.32 5.36 17.58
N VAL A 65 -17.89 6.62 17.77
CA VAL A 65 -16.81 7.23 16.98
C VAL A 65 -15.54 6.38 17.03
N ALA A 66 -15.09 5.97 18.21
CA ALA A 66 -13.86 5.18 18.35
C ALA A 66 -13.91 3.86 17.56
N GLY A 67 -15.01 3.11 17.66
CA GLY A 67 -15.18 1.85 16.93
C GLY A 67 -15.31 2.05 15.42
N TRP A 68 -15.97 3.14 14.99
CA TRP A 68 -16.10 3.48 13.57
C TRP A 68 -14.74 3.88 12.96
N VAL A 69 -13.96 4.69 13.66
CA VAL A 69 -12.59 5.08 13.26
C VAL A 69 -11.67 3.85 13.20
N SER A 70 -11.74 2.97 14.20
CA SER A 70 -10.96 1.73 14.23
C SER A 70 -11.26 0.83 13.02
N ALA A 71 -12.53 0.70 12.63
CA ALA A 71 -12.92 -0.07 11.45
C ALA A 71 -12.34 0.53 10.15
N TRP A 72 -12.34 1.87 10.01
CA TRP A 72 -11.69 2.53 8.87
C TRP A 72 -10.18 2.30 8.85
N ARG A 73 -9.50 2.48 10.00
CA ARG A 73 -8.07 2.21 10.13
C ARG A 73 -7.75 0.78 9.65
N ALA A 74 -8.53 -0.21 10.06
CA ALA A 74 -8.34 -1.59 9.62
C ALA A 74 -8.52 -1.75 8.10
N SER A 75 -9.52 -1.11 7.50
CA SER A 75 -9.77 -1.18 6.05
C SER A 75 -8.73 -0.46 5.18
N THR A 76 -7.99 0.50 5.74
CA THR A 76 -6.94 1.25 5.03
C THR A 76 -5.52 0.87 5.45
N ARG A 77 -5.35 -0.07 6.40
CA ARG A 77 -4.02 -0.51 6.87
C ARG A 77 -3.24 -1.08 5.68
N PHE A 78 -1.94 -0.74 5.60
CA PHE A 78 -1.02 -1.16 4.52
C PHE A 78 -1.41 -0.68 3.12
N LYS A 79 -2.28 0.33 3.01
CA LYS A 79 -2.65 0.91 1.73
C LYS A 79 -2.13 2.34 1.61
N SER A 80 -1.59 2.67 0.44
CA SER A 80 -1.07 3.98 0.13
C SER A 80 -2.02 4.77 -0.77
N GLY A 81 -2.19 6.04 -0.43
CA GLY A 81 -2.88 7.05 -1.19
C GLY A 81 -1.98 7.71 -2.23
N THR A 82 -2.61 8.25 -3.27
CA THR A 82 -1.95 9.01 -4.32
C THR A 82 -1.66 10.46 -3.89
N GLU A 83 -0.83 11.18 -4.64
CA GLU A 83 -0.66 12.64 -4.49
C GLU A 83 -1.99 13.40 -4.54
N ARG A 84 -2.92 12.93 -5.36
CA ARG A 84 -4.28 13.50 -5.46
C ARG A 84 -5.06 13.30 -4.16
N TYR A 85 -4.92 12.16 -3.50
CA TYR A 85 -5.49 11.94 -2.17
C TYR A 85 -4.86 12.90 -1.15
N CYS A 86 -3.53 12.99 -1.11
CA CYS A 86 -2.82 13.89 -0.20
C CYS A 86 -3.27 15.35 -0.36
N SER A 87 -3.35 15.85 -1.59
CA SER A 87 -3.80 17.21 -1.87
C SER A 87 -5.24 17.48 -1.41
N ARG A 88 -6.14 16.48 -1.50
CA ARG A 88 -7.56 16.65 -1.14
C ARG A 88 -7.79 16.58 0.35
N VAL A 89 -7.13 15.64 1.01
CA VAL A 89 -7.32 15.38 2.45
C VAL A 89 -6.57 16.38 3.32
N ARG A 90 -5.56 17.10 2.80
CA ARG A 90 -4.79 18.11 3.54
C ARG A 90 -5.68 19.07 4.36
N SER A 91 -6.69 19.67 3.73
CA SER A 91 -7.58 20.62 4.43
C SER A 91 -8.37 20.01 5.60
N ILE A 92 -8.67 18.70 5.54
CA ILE A 92 -9.31 17.96 6.63
C ILE A 92 -8.30 17.75 7.78
N MET A 93 -7.05 17.43 7.44
CA MET A 93 -5.97 17.24 8.43
C MET A 93 -5.59 18.53 9.14
N ASP A 94 -5.57 19.64 8.42
CA ASP A 94 -5.32 20.97 8.97
C ASP A 94 -6.46 21.46 9.88
N GLY A 95 -7.66 20.87 9.73
CA GLY A 95 -8.86 21.22 10.48
C GLY A 95 -8.88 20.77 11.95
N ALA A 96 -10.03 20.96 12.59
CA ALA A 96 -10.28 20.49 13.96
C ALA A 96 -10.37 18.95 14.03
N ALA A 97 -10.22 18.41 15.24
CA ALA A 97 -10.47 16.99 15.50
C ALA A 97 -11.91 16.63 15.15
N THR A 98 -12.07 15.68 14.22
CA THR A 98 -13.37 15.15 13.79
C THR A 98 -13.23 13.65 13.53
N PRO A 99 -14.32 12.87 13.61
CA PRO A 99 -14.29 11.45 13.25
C PRO A 99 -13.73 11.20 11.84
N LEU A 100 -14.01 12.10 10.88
CA LEU A 100 -13.48 12.02 9.53
C LEU A 100 -11.95 12.16 9.51
N ARG A 101 -11.41 13.16 10.20
CA ARG A 101 -9.95 13.37 10.28
C ARG A 101 -9.27 12.15 10.89
N ASP A 102 -9.80 11.62 11.99
CA ASP A 102 -9.20 10.49 12.68
C ASP A 102 -9.22 9.21 11.81
N ALA A 103 -10.32 8.97 11.08
CA ALA A 103 -10.41 7.84 10.14
C ALA A 103 -9.45 7.94 8.94
N LEU A 104 -9.14 9.16 8.47
CA LEU A 104 -8.22 9.37 7.33
C LEU A 104 -6.75 9.48 7.76
N SER A 105 -6.49 9.76 9.05
CA SER A 105 -5.18 10.12 9.55
C SER A 105 -4.10 9.05 9.32
N GLY A 106 -4.43 7.77 9.46
CA GLY A 106 -3.48 6.66 9.24
C GLY A 106 -3.01 6.58 7.79
N ALA A 107 -3.95 6.49 6.84
CA ALA A 107 -3.59 6.48 5.41
C ALA A 107 -2.92 7.78 4.96
N TYR A 108 -3.29 8.92 5.54
CA TYR A 108 -2.62 10.19 5.27
C TYR A 108 -1.18 10.19 5.79
N ALA A 109 -0.93 9.67 6.99
CA ALA A 109 0.42 9.45 7.50
C ALA A 109 1.20 8.50 6.59
N ALA A 110 0.68 7.33 6.23
CA ALA A 110 1.40 6.40 5.35
C ALA A 110 1.84 7.03 4.01
N SER A 111 0.99 7.90 3.44
CA SER A 111 1.12 8.32 2.04
C SER A 111 1.65 9.73 1.81
N CYS A 112 1.49 10.63 2.78
CA CYS A 112 1.60 12.08 2.56
C CYS A 112 2.71 12.75 3.37
N ARG A 113 3.70 12.01 3.89
CA ARG A 113 4.76 12.47 4.82
C ARG A 113 5.79 13.46 4.25
N LYS A 114 5.36 14.45 3.48
CA LYS A 114 6.22 15.57 3.08
C LYS A 114 6.45 16.50 4.27
N PRO A 115 7.58 17.23 4.35
CA PRO A 115 7.89 18.12 5.47
C PRO A 115 6.75 19.09 5.83
N GLN A 116 6.01 19.57 4.83
CA GLN A 116 4.89 20.48 5.01
C GLN A 116 3.64 19.83 5.64
N GLU A 117 3.46 18.51 5.53
CA GLU A 117 2.30 17.80 6.09
C GLU A 117 2.57 17.29 7.52
N LEU A 118 3.84 17.15 7.91
CA LEU A 118 4.23 16.70 9.24
C LEU A 118 3.66 17.61 10.34
N ALA A 119 3.57 18.92 10.09
CA ALA A 119 2.98 19.85 11.05
C ALA A 119 1.54 19.48 11.43
N SER A 120 0.75 18.97 10.48
CA SER A 120 -0.64 18.56 10.70
C SER A 120 -0.74 17.17 11.32
N LEU A 121 0.21 16.28 11.04
CA LEU A 121 0.26 14.95 11.65
C LEU A 121 0.76 14.96 13.10
N LEU A 122 1.69 15.84 13.46
CA LEU A 122 2.36 15.83 14.76
C LEU A 122 1.66 16.67 15.85
N ARG A 123 0.43 17.09 15.59
CA ARG A 123 -0.37 17.88 16.53
C ARG A 123 -0.72 17.05 17.78
N PRO A 124 -0.88 17.70 18.95
CA PRO A 124 -1.28 16.99 20.17
C PRO A 124 -2.65 16.29 20.10
N ASP A 125 -3.53 16.74 19.18
CA ASP A 125 -4.87 16.18 18.98
C ASP A 125 -4.95 15.14 17.85
N THR A 126 -3.83 14.81 17.19
CA THR A 126 -3.79 13.70 16.22
C THR A 126 -3.76 12.37 16.96
N ALA A 127 -4.49 11.38 16.44
CA ALA A 127 -4.53 10.05 17.01
C ALA A 127 -3.13 9.38 17.01
N TYR A 128 -2.80 8.67 18.09
CA TYR A 128 -1.46 8.11 18.31
C TYR A 128 -0.97 7.24 17.16
N TRP A 129 -1.83 6.41 16.57
CA TRP A 129 -1.44 5.49 15.49
C TRP A 129 -0.97 6.26 14.24
N ALA A 130 -1.59 7.39 13.90
CA ALA A 130 -1.19 8.20 12.77
C ALA A 130 0.10 8.98 13.05
N VAL A 131 0.32 9.36 14.32
CA VAL A 131 1.62 9.91 14.73
C VAL A 131 2.70 8.85 14.57
N ILE A 132 2.48 7.62 15.07
CA ILE A 132 3.47 6.53 14.98
C ILE A 132 3.80 6.21 13.52
N GLU A 133 2.78 6.04 12.67
CA GLU A 133 2.93 5.87 11.21
C GLU A 133 3.73 7.03 10.58
N ALA A 134 3.59 8.26 11.08
CA ALA A 134 4.37 9.41 10.62
C ALA A 134 5.87 9.31 10.88
N TYR A 135 6.30 8.47 11.83
CA TYR A 135 7.70 8.20 12.16
C TYR A 135 8.22 6.87 11.64
N GLU A 136 7.37 5.99 11.08
CA GLU A 136 7.84 4.73 10.53
C GLU A 136 8.78 4.97 9.35
N ASP A 137 9.98 4.38 9.45
CA ASP A 137 11.02 4.46 8.42
C ASP A 137 10.61 3.60 7.23
N THR A 138 9.84 4.19 6.31
CA THR A 138 9.68 3.62 4.98
C THR A 138 10.86 4.12 4.18
N ALA A 139 11.67 3.21 3.66
CA ALA A 139 12.98 3.40 3.05
C ALA A 139 13.14 4.50 1.98
N ASP A 140 12.06 5.19 1.58
CA ASP A 140 12.06 6.16 0.50
C ASP A 140 11.59 7.57 0.91
N GLU A 141 12.55 8.48 0.85
CA GLU A 141 12.44 9.92 0.57
C GLU A 141 12.16 10.95 1.68
N ALA A 142 11.60 10.59 2.84
CA ALA A 142 11.36 11.56 3.92
C ALA A 142 12.27 11.32 5.12
N ALA A 143 13.17 12.28 5.41
CA ALA A 143 13.87 12.28 6.69
C ALA A 143 12.82 12.28 7.82
N PRO A 144 12.96 11.42 8.83
CA PRO A 144 11.97 11.32 9.90
C PRO A 144 11.89 12.66 10.62
N PRO A 145 10.73 13.00 11.25
CA PRO A 145 10.56 14.28 11.93
C PRO A 145 11.71 14.55 12.91
N PRO A 146 12.25 15.77 13.00
CA PRO A 146 13.44 16.05 13.81
C PRO A 146 13.18 15.94 15.32
N ASP A 147 11.94 16.18 15.76
CA ASP A 147 11.53 16.09 17.16
C ASP A 147 10.92 14.72 17.46
N HIS A 148 11.30 14.06 18.55
CA HIS A 148 10.79 12.75 18.97
C HIS A 148 9.69 12.83 20.04
N ASP A 149 9.42 14.01 20.62
CA ASP A 149 8.42 14.18 21.67
C ASP A 149 7.00 13.75 21.24
N PRO A 150 6.52 14.07 20.01
CA PRO A 150 5.23 13.57 19.54
C PRO A 150 5.16 12.04 19.50
N LEU A 151 6.23 11.38 19.05
CA LEU A 151 6.31 9.92 19.00
C LEU A 151 6.27 9.30 20.40
N ALA A 152 7.04 9.84 21.35
CA ALA A 152 7.05 9.37 22.73
C ALA A 152 5.66 9.50 23.39
N ARG A 153 4.97 10.63 23.16
CA ARG A 153 3.59 10.83 23.62
C ARG A 153 2.61 9.82 22.99
N ALA A 154 2.71 9.61 21.67
CA ALA A 154 1.87 8.65 20.96
C ALA A 154 2.09 7.22 21.46
N ALA A 155 3.33 6.83 21.74
CA ALA A 155 3.65 5.53 22.31
C ALA A 155 3.02 5.33 23.70
N LEU A 156 3.03 6.37 24.56
CA LEU A 156 2.35 6.30 25.86
C LEU A 156 0.83 6.15 25.71
N GLN A 157 0.23 6.84 24.75
CA GLN A 157 -1.20 6.69 24.44
C GLN A 157 -1.53 5.29 23.90
N ALA A 158 -0.64 4.68 23.11
CA ALA A 158 -0.79 3.30 22.63
C ALA A 158 -0.76 2.29 23.79
N ILE A 159 0.15 2.46 24.77
CA ILE A 159 0.18 1.65 26.00
C ILE A 159 -1.14 1.79 26.76
N ASP A 160 -1.61 3.02 26.97
CA ASP A 160 -2.84 3.28 27.72
C ASP A 160 -4.08 2.71 26.97
N ALA A 161 -4.00 2.54 25.65
CA ALA A 161 -5.03 1.93 24.80
C ALA A 161 -4.91 0.40 24.66
N GLY A 162 -3.80 -0.21 25.10
CA GLY A 162 -3.51 -1.63 24.88
C GLY A 162 -3.31 -2.00 23.40
N ASP A 163 -2.72 -1.10 22.59
CA ASP A 163 -2.39 -1.35 21.19
C ASP A 163 -0.92 -1.80 21.06
N ASP A 164 -0.67 -3.10 21.30
CA ASP A 164 0.67 -3.69 21.37
C ASP A 164 1.46 -3.54 20.05
N ASP A 165 0.76 -3.63 18.91
CA ASP A 165 1.34 -3.40 17.58
C ASP A 165 1.91 -1.98 17.51
N ALA A 166 1.09 -0.97 17.82
CA ALA A 166 1.52 0.42 17.79
C ALA A 166 2.63 0.73 18.80
N VAL A 167 2.60 0.10 19.99
CA VAL A 167 3.67 0.22 20.98
C VAL A 167 4.98 -0.33 20.43
N ARG A 168 4.94 -1.49 19.78
CA ARG A 168 6.11 -2.09 19.13
C ARG A 168 6.65 -1.19 18.02
N ASP A 169 5.80 -0.72 17.13
CA ASP A 169 6.19 0.11 15.99
C ASP A 169 6.82 1.43 16.46
N ALA A 170 6.24 2.06 17.49
CA ALA A 170 6.80 3.25 18.12
C ALA A 170 8.16 2.99 18.78
N ALA A 171 8.35 1.82 19.41
CA ALA A 171 9.60 1.46 20.05
C ALA A 171 10.74 1.29 19.03
N TRP A 172 10.45 0.66 17.89
CA TRP A 172 11.39 0.58 16.77
C TRP A 172 11.73 1.96 16.23
N ALA A 173 10.72 2.79 15.94
CA ALA A 173 10.93 4.16 15.46
C ALA A 173 11.80 4.99 16.42
N LEU A 174 11.60 4.87 17.75
CA LEU A 174 12.46 5.51 18.76
C LEU A 174 13.88 4.93 18.78
N ALA A 175 14.03 3.62 18.60
CA ALA A 175 15.33 2.97 18.64
C ALA A 175 16.23 3.34 17.46
N TYR A 176 15.65 3.57 16.28
CA TYR A 176 16.36 4.04 15.08
C TYR A 176 16.83 5.50 15.18
N ARG A 177 16.35 6.27 16.16
CA ARG A 177 16.84 7.64 16.39
C ARG A 177 18.27 7.63 16.90
N ALA A 178 19.09 8.56 16.43
CA ALA A 178 20.46 8.76 16.93
C ALA A 178 20.53 9.55 18.27
N GLU A 179 19.40 10.07 18.74
CA GLU A 179 19.32 10.99 19.88
C GLU A 179 19.22 10.24 21.23
N PRO A 180 20.08 10.54 22.23
CA PRO A 180 19.98 9.94 23.56
C PRO A 180 18.64 10.18 24.27
N ALA A 181 17.96 11.29 23.97
CA ALA A 181 16.65 11.60 24.55
C ALA A 181 15.54 10.66 24.05
N ALA A 182 15.59 10.25 22.78
CA ALA A 182 14.68 9.24 22.24
C ALA A 182 14.87 7.88 22.93
N TRP A 183 16.12 7.49 23.20
CA TRP A 183 16.43 6.27 23.95
C TRP A 183 16.00 6.34 25.41
N ALA A 184 16.07 7.51 26.04
CA ALA A 184 15.52 7.72 27.38
C ALA A 184 13.99 7.52 27.39
N SER A 185 13.28 8.03 26.37
CA SER A 185 11.84 7.80 26.19
C SER A 185 11.52 6.32 25.96
N LEU A 186 12.29 5.63 25.12
CA LEU A 186 12.16 4.19 24.87
C LEU A 186 12.35 3.36 26.16
N ARG A 187 13.32 3.74 27.00
CA ARG A 187 13.52 3.13 28.32
C ARG A 187 12.32 3.34 29.26
N ALA A 188 11.77 4.54 29.25
CA ALA A 188 10.60 4.88 30.06
C ALA A 188 9.36 4.08 29.61
N LEU A 189 9.17 3.88 28.30
CA LEU A 189 8.10 3.05 27.75
C LEU A 189 8.21 1.60 28.26
N HIS A 190 9.38 0.98 28.10
CA HIS A 190 9.63 -0.37 28.59
C HIS A 190 9.36 -0.52 30.10
N ALA A 191 9.69 0.49 30.90
CA ALA A 191 9.44 0.47 32.35
C ALA A 191 7.94 0.55 32.73
N ARG A 192 7.06 1.02 31.82
CA ARG A 192 5.61 1.07 32.04
C ARG A 192 4.90 -0.25 31.69
N ILE A 193 5.50 -1.08 30.85
CA ILE A 193 4.90 -2.35 30.42
C ILE A 193 5.01 -3.35 31.57
N SER A 194 3.84 -3.76 32.08
CA SER A 194 3.75 -4.66 33.23
C SER A 194 3.78 -6.14 32.81
N ASP A 195 3.29 -6.44 31.61
CA ASP A 195 3.40 -7.79 31.06
C ASP A 195 4.85 -8.09 30.68
N ARG A 196 5.39 -9.17 31.23
CA ARG A 196 6.81 -9.49 31.06
C ARG A 196 7.14 -9.91 29.63
N LYS A 197 6.21 -10.59 28.94
CA LYS A 197 6.43 -11.09 27.59
C LYS A 197 6.44 -9.92 26.60
N GLU A 198 5.51 -8.99 26.73
CA GLU A 198 5.47 -7.75 25.95
C GLU A 198 6.71 -6.89 26.20
N ALA A 199 7.12 -6.71 27.46
CA ALA A 199 8.34 -5.97 27.79
C ALA A 199 9.58 -6.62 27.16
N ASP A 200 9.69 -7.95 27.21
CA ASP A 200 10.78 -8.69 26.60
C ASP A 200 10.77 -8.54 25.06
N GLN A 201 9.59 -8.56 24.42
CA GLN A 201 9.47 -8.31 22.98
C GLN A 201 9.90 -6.89 22.60
N LEU A 202 9.47 -5.87 23.34
CA LEU A 202 9.86 -4.47 23.09
C LEU A 202 11.36 -4.25 23.33
N ALA A 203 11.96 -4.96 24.28
CA ALA A 203 13.39 -4.90 24.54
C ALA A 203 14.24 -5.36 23.35
N MET A 204 13.66 -6.02 22.33
CA MET A 204 14.39 -6.32 21.09
C MET A 204 14.78 -5.05 20.34
N ALA A 205 13.94 -4.01 20.32
CA ALA A 205 14.25 -2.74 19.67
C ALA A 205 15.54 -2.10 20.24
N PHE A 206 15.89 -2.38 21.50
CA PHE A 206 17.08 -1.83 22.15
C PHE A 206 18.38 -2.19 21.44
N PHE A 207 18.45 -3.33 20.74
CA PHE A 207 19.63 -3.70 19.96
C PHE A 207 19.94 -2.71 18.82
N ARG A 208 18.95 -1.91 18.37
CA ARG A 208 19.15 -0.84 17.37
C ARG A 208 19.70 0.47 17.94
N THR A 209 19.73 0.60 19.26
CA THR A 209 20.31 1.78 19.92
C THR A 209 21.83 1.66 20.03
N ARG A 210 22.53 2.76 20.35
CA ARG A 210 23.96 2.71 20.75
C ARG A 210 24.14 2.80 22.27
N ASP A 211 23.08 2.58 23.05
CA ASP A 211 23.09 2.66 24.51
C ASP A 211 23.43 1.30 25.14
N PRO A 212 24.58 1.14 25.80
CA PRO A 212 24.98 -0.12 26.42
C PRO A 212 24.01 -0.62 27.49
N GLN A 213 23.29 0.28 28.17
CA GLN A 213 22.33 -0.10 29.21
C GLN A 213 21.08 -0.72 28.60
N LEU A 214 20.61 -0.18 27.47
CA LEU A 214 19.49 -0.76 26.72
C LEU A 214 19.89 -2.11 26.12
N HIS A 215 21.10 -2.26 25.60
CA HIS A 215 21.62 -3.55 25.12
C HIS A 215 21.63 -4.62 26.23
N ALA A 216 22.04 -4.24 27.45
CA ALA A 216 22.02 -5.17 28.58
C ALA A 216 20.60 -5.66 28.93
N LEU A 217 19.59 -4.77 28.82
CA LEU A 217 18.18 -5.14 28.98
C LEU A 217 17.72 -6.10 27.87
N ALA A 218 18.12 -5.84 26.62
CA ALA A 218 17.82 -6.70 25.47
C ALA A 218 18.38 -8.11 25.64
N TRP A 219 19.66 -8.23 26.01
CA TRP A 219 20.29 -9.52 26.33
C TRP A 219 19.63 -10.24 27.48
N SER A 220 19.22 -9.49 28.51
CA SER A 220 18.48 -10.06 29.64
C SER A 220 17.13 -10.62 29.17
N ALA A 221 16.44 -9.95 28.25
CA ALA A 221 15.21 -10.44 27.63
C ALA A 221 15.46 -11.70 26.80
N CYS A 222 16.50 -11.73 25.96
CA CYS A 222 16.91 -12.92 25.21
C CYS A 222 17.09 -14.16 26.09
N ALA A 223 17.72 -14.02 27.26
CA ALA A 223 17.93 -15.12 28.20
C ALA A 223 16.62 -15.68 28.81
N ARG A 224 15.51 -14.95 28.73
CA ARG A 224 14.20 -15.35 29.26
C ARG A 224 13.25 -15.86 28.19
N MET A 225 13.49 -15.54 26.92
CA MET A 225 12.58 -15.92 25.84
C MET A 225 12.61 -17.44 25.60
N PRO A 226 11.45 -18.10 25.52
CA PRO A 226 11.37 -19.56 25.34
C PRO A 226 11.75 -20.01 23.93
N ARG A 227 11.63 -19.12 22.93
CA ARG A 227 12.09 -19.33 21.56
C ARG A 227 13.19 -18.32 21.29
N GLN A 228 14.32 -18.76 20.74
CA GLN A 228 15.38 -17.84 20.34
C GLN A 228 14.82 -16.89 19.27
N HIS A 229 14.74 -15.60 19.63
CA HIS A 229 14.44 -14.55 18.66
C HIS A 229 15.67 -14.41 17.74
N PRO A 230 15.51 -14.22 16.42
CA PRO A 230 16.66 -14.15 15.49
C PRO A 230 17.76 -13.15 15.90
N MET A 231 17.35 -12.04 16.52
CA MET A 231 18.28 -11.02 17.03
C MET A 231 19.09 -11.45 18.27
N CYS A 232 18.65 -12.50 18.98
CA CYS A 232 19.38 -13.05 20.12
C CYS A 232 20.55 -13.95 19.69
N GLU A 233 20.58 -14.41 18.43
CA GLU A 233 21.64 -15.26 17.88
C GLU A 233 22.78 -14.43 17.31
N SER A 234 22.44 -13.37 16.57
CA SER A 234 23.39 -12.50 15.88
C SER A 234 23.91 -11.34 16.74
N GLY A 235 23.31 -11.10 17.92
CA GLY A 235 23.60 -9.95 18.77
C GLY A 235 23.16 -8.63 18.11
N PRO A 236 23.58 -7.45 18.62
CA PRO A 236 23.44 -6.23 17.85
C PRO A 236 24.28 -6.41 16.58
N ALA A 237 23.65 -6.80 15.47
CA ALA A 237 24.24 -6.49 14.19
C ALA A 237 24.56 -5.00 14.26
N PRO A 238 25.81 -4.58 14.03
CA PRO A 238 26.06 -3.18 13.73
C PRO A 238 25.01 -2.86 12.68
N HIS A 239 24.19 -1.82 12.90
CA HIS A 239 23.64 -1.16 11.73
C HIS A 239 24.83 -0.96 10.82
N ASP A 240 24.80 -1.59 9.65
CA ASP A 240 25.85 -1.50 8.67
C ASP A 240 26.39 -0.09 8.72
N THR A 241 27.61 0.02 9.24
CA THR A 241 28.42 1.20 9.02
C THR A 241 28.43 1.32 7.51
N ASP A 242 27.73 2.31 7.00
CA ASP A 242 27.86 2.74 5.61
C ASP A 242 27.28 1.80 4.53
N GLU A 243 26.24 1.00 4.81
CA GLU A 243 25.27 0.59 3.75
C GLU A 243 24.08 1.55 3.66
N HIS A 244 24.27 2.80 4.10
CA HIS A 244 23.70 3.88 3.31
C HIS A 244 24.38 3.81 1.95
N ALA A 245 23.72 3.02 1.09
CA ALA A 245 23.94 2.90 -0.33
C ALA A 245 24.64 4.15 -0.81
N ALA A 246 25.86 4.00 -1.37
CA ALA A 246 26.44 5.03 -2.20
C ALA A 246 25.29 5.60 -3.02
N THR A 247 24.92 6.88 -2.78
CA THR A 247 23.71 7.47 -3.34
C THR A 247 23.69 7.03 -4.79
N PRO A 248 22.67 6.26 -5.24
CA PRO A 248 22.69 5.67 -6.56
C PRO A 248 23.05 6.81 -7.53
N PRO A 249 24.03 6.59 -8.42
CA PRO A 249 24.59 7.67 -9.21
C PRO A 249 23.44 8.43 -9.85
N ALA A 250 23.42 9.75 -9.64
CA ALA A 250 22.34 10.59 -10.12
C ALA A 250 22.06 10.28 -11.59
N VAL A 251 20.81 9.96 -11.91
CA VAL A 251 20.41 9.61 -13.27
C VAL A 251 20.82 10.73 -14.22
N SER A 252 21.61 10.39 -15.24
CA SER A 252 22.08 11.34 -16.24
C SER A 252 20.90 11.99 -16.95
N ALA A 253 20.81 13.32 -16.87
CA ALA A 253 19.76 14.09 -17.55
C ALA A 253 19.77 13.86 -19.07
N ALA A 254 20.95 13.62 -19.65
CA ALA A 254 21.09 13.32 -21.07
C ALA A 254 20.51 11.94 -21.43
N ASP A 255 20.78 10.91 -20.61
CA ASP A 255 20.28 9.55 -20.84
C ASP A 255 18.76 9.50 -20.66
N LEU A 256 18.24 10.19 -19.64
CA LEU A 256 16.80 10.33 -19.42
C LEU A 256 16.12 11.05 -20.61
N ALA A 257 16.72 12.14 -21.11
CA ALA A 257 16.20 12.85 -22.28
C ALA A 257 16.20 11.96 -23.53
N ALA A 258 17.27 11.19 -23.74
CA ALA A 258 17.38 10.23 -24.85
C ALA A 258 16.32 9.11 -24.73
N MET A 259 16.12 8.55 -23.54
CA MET A 259 15.11 7.51 -23.30
C MET A 259 13.69 8.04 -23.55
N ARG A 260 13.37 9.25 -23.05
CA ARG A 260 12.09 9.93 -23.33
C ARG A 260 11.88 10.15 -24.83
N GLN A 261 12.91 10.57 -25.56
CA GLN A 261 12.84 10.76 -27.00
C GLN A 261 12.59 9.43 -27.73
N THR A 262 13.30 8.36 -27.36
CA THR A 262 13.07 7.01 -27.89
C THR A 262 11.62 6.58 -27.67
N LEU A 263 11.12 6.65 -26.43
CA LEU A 263 9.76 6.23 -26.08
C LEU A 263 8.69 7.09 -26.77
N ALA A 264 8.90 8.41 -26.87
CA ALA A 264 8.00 9.28 -27.61
C ALA A 264 7.94 8.91 -29.10
N GLY A 265 9.09 8.59 -29.71
CA GLY A 265 9.18 8.11 -31.09
C GLY A 265 8.48 6.76 -31.32
N LEU A 266 8.36 5.93 -30.28
CA LEU A 266 7.62 4.67 -30.30
C LEU A 266 6.10 4.85 -30.07
N GLY A 267 5.63 6.05 -29.72
CA GLY A 267 4.20 6.36 -29.55
C GLY A 267 3.72 6.46 -28.10
N PHE A 268 4.61 6.49 -27.11
CA PHE A 268 4.26 6.71 -25.70
C PHE A 268 4.11 8.21 -25.40
N HIS A 269 3.04 8.83 -25.88
CA HIS A 269 2.90 10.29 -25.85
C HIS A 269 2.96 10.96 -24.47
N ARG A 270 2.59 10.27 -23.38
CA ARG A 270 2.64 10.87 -22.02
C ARG A 270 4.05 11.11 -21.49
N VAL A 271 5.09 10.47 -22.06
CA VAL A 271 6.49 10.70 -21.62
C VAL A 271 6.97 12.13 -21.88
N ALA A 272 6.31 12.86 -22.79
CA ALA A 272 6.62 14.25 -23.07
C ALA A 272 6.21 15.20 -21.93
N GLY A 273 5.19 14.83 -21.14
CA GLY A 273 4.63 15.66 -20.07
C GLY A 273 5.29 15.49 -18.71
N LEU A 274 6.28 14.62 -18.58
CA LEU A 274 7.03 14.43 -17.34
C LEU A 274 7.81 15.71 -17.01
N ALA A 275 7.47 16.32 -15.87
CA ALA A 275 8.32 17.29 -15.18
C ALA A 275 9.54 16.57 -14.58
N ASP A 276 10.39 17.28 -13.83
CA ASP A 276 11.56 16.73 -13.11
C ASP A 276 11.15 15.71 -12.03
N ALA A 277 10.59 14.57 -12.46
CA ALA A 277 10.36 13.42 -11.61
C ALA A 277 11.73 12.87 -11.19
N ARG A 278 11.82 12.42 -9.95
CA ARG A 278 12.95 11.62 -9.51
C ARG A 278 12.77 10.25 -10.13
N PHE A 279 13.66 9.89 -11.04
CA PHE A 279 13.69 8.57 -11.65
C PHE A 279 14.71 7.73 -10.88
N GLU A 280 14.35 6.49 -10.58
CA GLU A 280 15.28 5.50 -10.01
C GLU A 280 16.36 5.12 -11.03
N ALA A 281 16.01 5.09 -12.33
CA ALA A 281 16.92 4.81 -13.42
C ALA A 281 16.51 5.50 -14.75
N ALA A 282 17.46 5.63 -15.67
CA ALA A 282 17.23 6.11 -17.06
C ALA A 282 16.80 4.98 -18.02
N ASP A 283 16.09 3.96 -17.53
CA ASP A 283 15.57 2.88 -18.36
C ASP A 283 14.11 3.10 -18.79
N ALA A 284 13.64 2.27 -19.73
CA ALA A 284 12.30 2.37 -20.27
C ALA A 284 11.20 2.12 -19.23
N THR A 285 11.42 1.17 -18.32
CA THR A 285 10.44 0.78 -17.29
C THR A 285 10.19 1.94 -16.33
N SER A 286 11.27 2.55 -15.82
CA SER A 286 11.25 3.70 -14.92
C SER A 286 10.55 4.91 -15.55
N VAL A 287 10.90 5.24 -16.81
CA VAL A 287 10.28 6.38 -17.50
C VAL A 287 8.80 6.14 -17.80
N LEU A 288 8.42 4.93 -18.19
CA LEU A 288 7.03 4.58 -18.47
C LEU A 288 6.19 4.47 -17.20
N ALA A 289 6.74 3.97 -16.10
CA ALA A 289 6.07 3.95 -14.79
C ALA A 289 5.76 5.36 -14.30
N ALA A 290 6.74 6.27 -14.32
CA ALA A 290 6.54 7.68 -13.99
C ALA A 290 5.52 8.37 -14.91
N SER A 291 5.40 7.91 -16.16
CA SER A 291 4.42 8.40 -17.15
C SER A 291 3.04 7.74 -17.06
N GLY A 292 2.83 6.88 -16.05
CA GLY A 292 1.59 6.15 -15.82
C GLY A 292 1.27 5.11 -16.89
N TYR A 293 2.26 4.58 -17.61
CA TYR A 293 2.09 3.48 -18.57
C TYR A 293 2.37 2.10 -17.97
N ILE A 294 3.16 2.03 -16.90
CA ILE A 294 3.53 0.78 -16.23
C ILE A 294 3.12 0.84 -14.76
N HIS A 295 2.72 -0.32 -14.23
CA HIS A 295 2.58 -0.55 -12.81
C HIS A 295 3.29 -1.86 -12.43
N GLY A 296 4.16 -1.77 -11.42
CA GLY A 296 4.78 -2.92 -10.76
C GLY A 296 4.07 -3.20 -9.44
N PHE A 297 3.81 -4.46 -9.13
CA PHE A 297 3.15 -4.90 -7.89
C PHE A 297 3.54 -6.32 -7.54
N ASP A 298 3.48 -6.67 -6.26
CA ASP A 298 3.67 -8.05 -5.82
C ASP A 298 2.52 -8.93 -6.34
N ALA A 299 2.86 -10.06 -6.95
CA ALA A 299 1.87 -11.03 -7.43
C ALA A 299 1.22 -11.82 -6.28
N GLU A 300 1.90 -11.92 -5.15
CA GLU A 300 1.37 -12.46 -3.90
C GLU A 300 0.54 -11.37 -3.20
N THR A 301 -0.61 -11.77 -2.65
CA THR A 301 -1.54 -10.88 -1.94
C THR A 301 -1.52 -11.09 -0.43
N GLY A 302 -1.09 -12.27 0.02
CA GLY A 302 -1.09 -12.68 1.43
C GLY A 302 -2.48 -12.72 2.08
N GLN A 303 -3.56 -12.74 1.29
CA GLN A 303 -4.93 -12.66 1.79
C GLN A 303 -5.93 -13.42 0.92
N PHE A 304 -7.07 -13.77 1.50
CA PHE A 304 -8.26 -14.25 0.79
C PHE A 304 -9.48 -13.41 1.22
N PRO A 305 -10.31 -12.92 0.29
CA PRO A 305 -10.13 -12.91 -1.16
C PRO A 305 -8.93 -12.06 -1.64
N ASN A 306 -8.40 -12.38 -2.83
CA ASN A 306 -7.16 -11.77 -3.34
C ASN A 306 -7.31 -10.30 -3.76
N ALA A 307 -8.54 -9.77 -3.86
CA ALA A 307 -8.82 -8.39 -4.28
C ALA A 307 -8.39 -8.08 -5.73
N HIS A 308 -8.67 -8.99 -6.67
CA HIS A 308 -8.43 -8.78 -8.11
C HIS A 308 -9.13 -7.51 -8.65
N ASP A 309 -10.22 -7.07 -8.01
CA ASP A 309 -10.93 -5.85 -8.39
C ASP A 309 -10.17 -4.58 -8.02
N SER A 310 -9.37 -4.61 -6.94
CA SER A 310 -8.40 -3.57 -6.62
C SER A 310 -7.31 -3.50 -7.68
N LEU A 311 -6.74 -4.65 -8.08
CA LEU A 311 -5.75 -4.68 -9.16
C LEU A 311 -6.32 -4.15 -10.48
N LEU A 312 -7.54 -4.55 -10.86
CA LEU A 312 -8.24 -4.01 -12.04
C LEU A 312 -8.40 -2.49 -11.99
N ARG A 313 -8.76 -1.92 -10.82
CA ARG A 313 -8.87 -0.47 -10.61
C ARG A 313 -7.52 0.22 -10.73
N THR A 314 -6.44 -0.39 -10.24
CA THR A 314 -5.08 0.16 -10.32
C THR A 314 -4.54 0.16 -11.76
N LEU A 315 -4.86 -0.86 -12.55
CA LEU A 315 -4.39 -0.98 -13.93
C LEU A 315 -5.22 -0.14 -14.93
N ALA A 316 -6.51 0.05 -14.71
CA ALA A 316 -7.37 0.81 -15.64
C ALA A 316 -6.84 2.23 -15.99
N PRO A 317 -6.28 3.01 -15.05
CA PRO A 317 -5.63 4.29 -15.33
C PRO A 317 -4.51 4.26 -16.39
N LEU A 318 -3.83 3.13 -16.57
CA LEU A 318 -2.71 3.03 -17.51
C LEU A 318 -3.13 3.34 -18.95
N VAL A 319 -4.41 3.14 -19.31
CA VAL A 319 -4.94 3.38 -20.66
C VAL A 319 -5.94 4.55 -20.70
N GLN A 320 -5.87 5.48 -19.74
CA GLN A 320 -6.76 6.65 -19.70
C GLN A 320 -6.83 7.41 -21.02
N PRO A 321 -8.04 7.87 -21.44
CA PRO A 321 -9.34 7.76 -20.76
C PRO A 321 -10.14 6.50 -21.15
N ALA A 322 -9.51 5.49 -21.77
CA ALA A 322 -10.18 4.39 -22.46
C ALA A 322 -11.00 3.45 -21.55
N LEU A 323 -10.83 3.53 -20.23
CA LEU A 323 -11.60 2.77 -19.23
C LEU A 323 -12.19 3.68 -18.13
N ASP A 324 -12.25 4.98 -18.35
CA ASP A 324 -12.86 5.91 -17.39
C ASP A 324 -14.32 5.55 -17.13
N GLY A 325 -14.72 5.56 -15.85
CA GLY A 325 -16.05 5.17 -15.41
C GLY A 325 -16.28 3.66 -15.29
N ALA A 326 -15.26 2.82 -15.58
CA ALA A 326 -15.34 1.40 -15.31
C ALA A 326 -15.45 1.14 -13.80
N VAL A 327 -16.32 0.21 -13.42
CA VAL A 327 -16.44 -0.27 -12.04
C VAL A 327 -16.14 -1.76 -12.03
N PHE A 328 -15.22 -2.16 -11.16
CA PHE A 328 -14.75 -3.54 -11.04
C PHE A 328 -15.25 -4.19 -9.76
N GLU A 329 -15.44 -5.50 -9.81
CA GLU A 329 -15.87 -6.34 -8.69
C GLU A 329 -15.22 -7.71 -8.80
N GLU A 330 -14.81 -8.22 -7.64
CA GLU A 330 -14.43 -9.61 -7.46
C GLU A 330 -15.55 -10.32 -6.72
N GLN A 331 -15.91 -11.50 -7.22
CA GLN A 331 -16.77 -12.44 -6.52
C GLN A 331 -15.92 -13.65 -6.19
N ALA A 332 -15.52 -13.75 -4.94
CA ALA A 332 -14.80 -14.89 -4.40
C ALA A 332 -15.69 -16.15 -4.39
N PRO A 333 -15.10 -17.35 -4.53
CA PRO A 333 -15.84 -18.59 -4.31
C PRO A 333 -16.34 -18.70 -2.86
N ASP A 334 -17.49 -19.36 -2.65
CA ASP A 334 -18.09 -19.55 -1.31
C ASP A 334 -17.22 -20.38 -0.36
N GLN A 335 -16.34 -21.21 -0.93
CA GLN A 335 -15.29 -21.92 -0.21
C GLN A 335 -13.95 -21.44 -0.76
N GLU A 336 -12.88 -21.55 0.02
CA GLU A 336 -11.50 -21.25 -0.43
C GLU A 336 -11.04 -22.11 -1.62
N SER A 337 -11.89 -23.00 -2.13
CA SER A 337 -11.72 -23.75 -3.37
C SER A 337 -12.71 -23.32 -4.45
N GLY A 338 -12.22 -23.09 -5.68
CA GLY A 338 -13.04 -22.75 -6.85
C GLY A 338 -12.61 -21.45 -7.51
N PRO A 339 -13.03 -21.16 -8.76
CA PRO A 339 -12.57 -19.97 -9.47
C PRO A 339 -13.23 -18.70 -8.93
N TYR A 340 -12.49 -17.61 -8.92
CA TYR A 340 -13.03 -16.26 -8.77
C TYR A 340 -13.83 -15.87 -10.02
N ARG A 341 -14.84 -15.02 -9.85
CA ARG A 341 -15.45 -14.31 -10.97
C ARG A 341 -15.09 -12.84 -10.92
N LEU A 342 -14.35 -12.40 -11.93
CA LEU A 342 -14.03 -10.99 -12.17
C LEU A 342 -15.16 -10.36 -12.97
N VAL A 343 -15.71 -9.26 -12.48
CA VAL A 343 -16.81 -8.53 -13.11
C VAL A 343 -16.41 -7.08 -13.33
N ALA A 344 -16.78 -6.53 -14.48
CA ALA A 344 -16.64 -5.11 -14.77
C ALA A 344 -17.95 -4.53 -15.32
N TYR A 345 -18.25 -3.29 -14.99
CA TYR A 345 -19.38 -2.53 -15.51
C TYR A 345 -18.86 -1.28 -16.22
N LEU A 346 -19.24 -1.10 -17.48
CA LEU A 346 -18.87 0.07 -18.28
C LEU A 346 -19.89 0.30 -19.39
N ASP A 347 -20.29 1.54 -19.63
CA ASP A 347 -21.23 1.92 -20.71
C ASP A 347 -22.55 1.11 -20.71
N GLY A 348 -23.07 0.76 -19.53
CA GLY A 348 -24.30 -0.02 -19.35
C GLY A 348 -24.18 -1.51 -19.72
N LYS A 349 -22.94 -1.98 -19.93
CA LYS A 349 -22.60 -3.38 -20.14
C LYS A 349 -21.93 -3.94 -18.89
N ARG A 350 -22.13 -5.23 -18.67
CA ARG A 350 -21.39 -6.04 -17.71
C ARG A 350 -20.51 -7.03 -18.46
N TYR A 351 -19.25 -7.07 -18.07
CA TYR A 351 -18.23 -7.98 -18.56
C TYR A 351 -17.91 -8.94 -17.42
N HIS A 352 -17.67 -10.20 -17.73
CA HIS A 352 -17.15 -11.12 -16.73
C HIS A 352 -16.17 -12.13 -17.31
N MET A 353 -15.27 -12.57 -16.43
CA MET A 353 -14.25 -13.58 -16.66
C MET A 353 -14.10 -14.45 -15.41
N LEU A 354 -13.71 -15.71 -15.59
CA LEU A 354 -13.27 -16.55 -14.48
C LEU A 354 -11.76 -16.36 -14.30
N ALA A 355 -11.35 -16.16 -13.05
CA ALA A 355 -9.96 -16.21 -12.64
C ALA A 355 -9.72 -17.52 -11.89
N ARG A 356 -8.60 -18.18 -12.15
CA ARG A 356 -8.15 -19.33 -11.37
C ARG A 356 -7.93 -18.87 -9.93
N ASN A 357 -8.25 -19.75 -8.99
CA ASN A 357 -7.83 -19.57 -7.62
C ASN A 357 -6.44 -20.18 -7.50
N LEU A 358 -5.45 -19.30 -7.33
CA LEU A 358 -4.03 -19.63 -7.22
C LEU A 358 -3.57 -19.46 -5.77
N ASP A 359 -4.46 -19.74 -4.83
CA ASP A 359 -4.35 -19.43 -3.39
C ASP A 359 -4.36 -17.91 -3.18
N ASP A 360 -3.38 -17.35 -2.48
CA ASP A 360 -3.21 -15.92 -2.22
C ASP A 360 -2.49 -15.18 -3.36
N TRP A 361 -2.48 -15.71 -4.58
CA TRP A 361 -1.83 -15.10 -5.75
C TRP A 361 -2.85 -14.59 -6.77
N TYR A 362 -2.55 -13.50 -7.46
CA TYR A 362 -3.39 -13.00 -8.55
C TYR A 362 -3.34 -13.92 -9.79
N ASP A 363 -4.49 -14.20 -10.42
CA ASP A 363 -4.54 -14.69 -11.81
C ASP A 363 -4.47 -13.49 -12.79
N ILE A 364 -3.26 -12.94 -12.93
CA ILE A 364 -2.97 -11.75 -13.74
C ILE A 364 -3.45 -11.93 -15.19
N ASP A 365 -3.33 -13.13 -15.75
CA ASP A 365 -3.81 -13.45 -17.10
C ASP A 365 -5.33 -13.20 -17.26
N ALA A 366 -6.14 -13.62 -16.28
CA ALA A 366 -7.58 -13.33 -16.28
C ALA A 366 -7.88 -11.82 -16.15
N VAL A 367 -7.11 -11.10 -15.34
CA VAL A 367 -7.20 -9.64 -15.19
C VAL A 367 -6.93 -8.93 -16.52
N LEU A 368 -5.80 -9.24 -17.17
CA LEU A 368 -5.41 -8.60 -18.44
C LEU A 368 -6.38 -8.94 -19.57
N ARG A 369 -6.86 -10.18 -19.64
CA ARG A 369 -7.87 -10.58 -20.62
C ARG A 369 -9.19 -9.84 -20.44
N LEU A 370 -9.65 -9.63 -19.20
CA LEU A 370 -10.87 -8.85 -18.95
C LEU A 370 -10.71 -7.41 -19.43
N LEU A 371 -9.62 -6.73 -19.04
CA LEU A 371 -9.34 -5.36 -19.46
C LEU A 371 -9.21 -5.22 -20.99
N ASN A 372 -8.47 -6.13 -21.63
CA ASN A 372 -8.32 -6.14 -23.08
C ASN A 372 -9.64 -6.43 -23.82
N ALA A 373 -10.51 -7.27 -23.26
CA ALA A 373 -11.83 -7.50 -23.82
C ALA A 373 -12.72 -6.25 -23.78
N MET A 374 -12.66 -5.48 -22.68
CA MET A 374 -13.38 -4.20 -22.56
C MET A 374 -12.86 -3.18 -23.59
N LEU A 375 -11.54 -3.06 -23.75
CA LEU A 375 -10.92 -2.17 -24.74
C LEU A 375 -11.29 -2.57 -26.17
N ALA A 376 -11.28 -3.87 -26.49
CA ALA A 376 -11.69 -4.37 -27.80
C ALA A 376 -13.15 -4.04 -28.12
N ASP A 377 -14.08 -4.23 -27.16
CA ASP A 377 -15.49 -3.91 -27.33
C ASP A 377 -15.76 -2.40 -27.52
N ARG A 378 -14.92 -1.53 -26.92
CA ARG A 378 -14.94 -0.07 -27.14
C ARG A 378 -14.16 0.37 -28.39
N ALA A 379 -13.67 -0.56 -29.21
CA ALA A 379 -12.82 -0.30 -30.37
C ALA A 379 -11.60 0.59 -30.07
N ARG A 380 -11.03 0.41 -28.87
CA ARG A 380 -9.85 1.14 -28.40
C ARG A 380 -8.57 0.48 -28.90
N ALA A 381 -7.57 1.29 -29.22
CA ALA A 381 -6.28 0.83 -29.74
C ALA A 381 -5.34 0.37 -28.61
N GLU A 382 -5.60 0.81 -27.39
CA GLU A 382 -4.84 0.48 -26.20
C GLU A 382 -4.96 -1.00 -25.83
N ARG A 383 -3.88 -1.59 -25.31
CA ARG A 383 -3.83 -2.96 -24.80
C ARG A 383 -2.98 -3.02 -23.54
N PHE A 384 -3.25 -4.02 -22.72
CA PHE A 384 -2.43 -4.42 -21.60
C PHE A 384 -1.56 -5.62 -21.95
N ALA A 385 -0.33 -5.64 -21.45
CA ALA A 385 0.61 -6.76 -21.55
C ALA A 385 1.45 -6.88 -20.28
N SER A 386 1.86 -8.10 -19.96
CA SER A 386 2.88 -8.35 -18.93
C SER A 386 4.27 -8.13 -19.50
N LEU A 387 5.17 -7.60 -18.67
CA LEU A 387 6.59 -7.48 -18.94
C LEU A 387 7.34 -8.61 -18.24
N HIS A 388 8.52 -8.93 -18.76
CA HIS A 388 9.38 -9.94 -18.15
C HIS A 388 9.78 -9.53 -16.73
N THR A 389 9.82 -10.51 -15.82
CA THR A 389 10.35 -10.37 -14.46
C THR A 389 11.19 -11.60 -14.10
N ASN A 390 12.10 -11.43 -13.16
CA ASN A 390 12.92 -12.50 -12.57
C ASN A 390 12.63 -12.71 -11.06
N ASP A 391 11.52 -12.15 -10.56
CA ASP A 391 11.08 -12.24 -9.18
C ASP A 391 9.54 -12.35 -9.09
N GLN A 392 9.00 -12.20 -7.89
CA GLN A 392 7.55 -12.21 -7.63
C GLN A 392 6.85 -10.89 -7.99
N ILE A 393 7.57 -9.85 -8.37
CA ILE A 393 7.00 -8.57 -8.79
C ILE A 393 6.51 -8.69 -10.24
N ALA A 394 5.22 -8.54 -10.42
CA ALA A 394 4.59 -8.46 -11.73
C ALA A 394 4.65 -7.03 -12.27
N TRP A 395 5.09 -6.90 -13.52
CA TRP A 395 5.11 -5.63 -14.24
C TRP A 395 4.08 -5.65 -15.37
N VAL A 396 3.13 -4.73 -15.34
CA VAL A 396 2.08 -4.62 -16.37
C VAL A 396 2.19 -3.27 -17.06
N VAL A 397 2.16 -3.28 -18.40
CA VAL A 397 2.12 -2.09 -19.25
C VAL A 397 0.74 -1.96 -19.91
N GLY A 398 0.19 -0.75 -19.97
CA GLY A 398 -1.03 -0.42 -20.71
C GLY A 398 -0.80 0.73 -21.67
N ALA A 399 -0.80 0.51 -22.99
CA ALA A 399 -0.49 1.54 -23.99
C ALA A 399 -1.11 1.22 -25.36
N PRO A 400 -1.08 2.12 -26.37
CA PRO A 400 -1.48 1.79 -27.74
C PRO A 400 -0.77 0.52 -28.24
N GLN A 401 -1.52 -0.41 -28.84
CA GLN A 401 -0.98 -1.70 -29.28
C GLN A 401 0.20 -1.55 -30.24
N SER A 402 0.16 -0.55 -31.13
CA SER A 402 1.26 -0.24 -32.05
C SER A 402 2.54 0.17 -31.32
N ALA A 403 2.42 0.95 -30.23
CA ALA A 403 3.56 1.37 -29.43
C ALA A 403 4.20 0.21 -28.67
N LEU A 404 3.38 -0.68 -28.09
CA LEU A 404 3.85 -1.90 -27.44
C LEU A 404 4.61 -2.80 -28.41
N GLN A 405 4.04 -3.05 -29.59
CA GLN A 405 4.68 -3.86 -30.63
C GLN A 405 6.01 -3.25 -31.09
N ALA A 406 6.06 -1.93 -31.26
CA ALA A 406 7.27 -1.23 -31.64
C ALA A 406 8.35 -1.33 -30.55
N ALA A 407 7.98 -1.16 -29.28
CA ALA A 407 8.90 -1.27 -28.15
C ALA A 407 9.47 -2.69 -27.98
N PHE A 408 8.63 -3.72 -28.08
CA PHE A 408 9.08 -5.12 -28.03
C PHE A 408 10.01 -5.45 -29.21
N LYS A 409 9.65 -5.01 -30.42
CA LYS A 409 10.49 -5.23 -31.61
C LYS A 409 11.85 -4.52 -31.50
N ALA A 410 11.87 -3.34 -30.89
CA ALA A 410 13.09 -2.57 -30.67
C ALA A 410 13.93 -3.08 -29.48
N GLY A 411 13.43 -4.04 -28.69
CA GLY A 411 14.08 -4.53 -27.47
C GLY A 411 14.10 -3.51 -26.32
N VAL A 412 13.32 -2.43 -26.43
CA VAL A 412 13.20 -1.39 -25.38
C VAL A 412 12.39 -1.92 -24.20
N LEU A 413 11.42 -2.80 -24.47
CA LEU A 413 10.69 -3.56 -23.48
C LEU A 413 10.83 -5.05 -23.79
N GLN A 414 10.78 -5.88 -22.75
CA GLN A 414 10.76 -7.34 -22.89
C GLN A 414 9.37 -7.88 -22.53
N PRO A 415 8.70 -8.62 -23.44
CA PRO A 415 7.42 -9.23 -23.12
C PRO A 415 7.59 -10.33 -22.06
N GLY A 416 6.65 -10.43 -21.14
CA GLY A 416 6.62 -11.45 -20.10
C GLY A 416 5.44 -12.40 -20.21
N ASP A 417 5.46 -13.45 -19.39
CA ASP A 417 4.30 -14.30 -19.13
C ASP A 417 3.51 -13.72 -17.93
N ALA A 418 2.19 -13.67 -18.05
CA ALA A 418 1.32 -13.15 -16.99
C ALA A 418 1.34 -14.03 -15.73
N GLY A 419 1.63 -15.33 -15.86
CA GLY A 419 1.87 -16.22 -14.72
C GLY A 419 3.33 -16.26 -14.24
N GLY A 420 4.24 -15.53 -14.88
CA GLY A 420 5.68 -15.66 -14.62
C GLY A 420 6.11 -15.22 -13.22
N ALA A 421 5.48 -14.17 -12.68
CA ALA A 421 5.77 -13.68 -11.33
C ALA A 421 5.30 -14.68 -10.25
N GLU A 422 4.07 -15.19 -10.40
CA GLU A 422 3.49 -16.21 -9.51
C GLU A 422 4.30 -17.50 -9.49
N GLN A 423 4.70 -18.00 -10.65
CA GLN A 423 5.53 -19.21 -10.75
C GLN A 423 6.89 -19.03 -10.06
N GLN A 424 7.50 -17.85 -10.18
CA GLN A 424 8.81 -17.57 -9.58
C GLN A 424 8.73 -17.41 -8.07
N GLY A 425 7.73 -16.68 -7.57
CA GLY A 425 7.48 -16.55 -6.13
C GLY A 425 7.25 -17.91 -5.47
N LYS A 426 6.33 -18.72 -6.01
CA LYS A 426 6.08 -20.08 -5.49
C LYS A 426 7.30 -21.00 -5.57
N ALA A 427 8.12 -20.88 -6.61
CA ALA A 427 9.34 -21.66 -6.72
C ALA A 427 10.36 -21.26 -5.63
N PHE A 428 10.46 -19.96 -5.31
CA PHE A 428 11.30 -19.46 -4.23
C PHE A 428 10.81 -19.95 -2.86
N GLU A 429 9.52 -19.79 -2.55
CA GLU A 429 8.92 -20.31 -1.31
C GLU A 429 9.16 -21.81 -1.14
N HIS A 430 8.97 -22.57 -2.22
CA HIS A 430 9.22 -24.01 -2.20
C HIS A 430 10.67 -24.32 -1.84
N ALA A 431 11.64 -23.60 -2.42
CA ALA A 431 13.05 -23.79 -2.12
C ALA A 431 13.36 -23.49 -0.64
N VAL A 432 12.88 -22.35 -0.11
CA VAL A 432 13.05 -21.98 1.31
C VAL A 432 12.45 -23.02 2.25
N MET A 433 11.26 -23.53 1.93
CA MET A 433 10.59 -24.56 2.74
C MET A 433 11.29 -25.92 2.71
N GLN A 434 12.10 -26.22 1.69
CA GLN A 434 12.95 -27.42 1.68
C GLN A 434 14.21 -27.24 2.52
N GLU A 435 14.78 -26.04 2.55
CA GLU A 435 15.95 -25.73 3.38
C GLU A 435 15.59 -25.77 4.87
N LEU A 436 14.43 -25.23 5.27
CA LEU A 436 13.98 -25.26 6.67
C LEU A 436 13.65 -26.65 7.22
N LYS A 437 13.56 -27.67 6.36
CA LYS A 437 13.31 -29.07 6.76
C LYS A 437 14.59 -29.88 6.97
N GLN A 438 15.75 -29.34 6.58
CA GLN A 438 17.07 -29.94 6.80
C GLN A 438 17.64 -29.48 8.14
#